data_AF-A0A1A8WCQ8-F1
#
_entry.id   AF-A0A1A8WCQ8-F1
#
_cell.length_a   1.000
_cell.length_b   1.000
_cell.length_c   1.000
_cell.angle_alpha   90.00
_cell.angle_beta   90.00
_cell.angle_gamma   90.00
#
_symmetry.space_group_name_H-M   'P 1'
#
loop_
_entity.id
_entity.type
_entity.pdbx_description
1 polymer ?
#
loop_
_entity_poly.entity_id
_entity_poly.type
_entity_poly.pdbx_seq_one_letter_code
_entity_poly.pdbx_strand_id
1 'polypeptide(L)'
;EKEDLADAKDDEDSLTENNQKAFENISKKNYEVLKFLNKDELFLLIDKLNKDDKLTKIIEDDIKQETHDSLKKYEDEQYDTIKLDKNDEENVEENEEGDEEENDYMRLCKYIPLRLTYDERLYLRLLESTLEVSEYTDKIDIYHSGNKSRKIVREIKTLCSILSGLIIANNYENGQKLIRDRDFLKNSSFFSFVFEIGRRYKILNPDRMRSSYGKLMYFLMDTRREDIYELLSFDCVSPIKTVYDLLKNKKNGFQLLKDDLIKKATMEINAKGSRNEIQKQIKQKEEAIKYLSRKYSNNSNKNIFRINIPIFSNQNLDENDTNENQELEFLSSEEIERCLYSLCDYNTHIKMFCEPCEIMIDYLKTYYDPHNKDPCYSLSIEAGRHG
;
A
#
# COMPACT_ATOMS: atom_id res chain seq x y z
N GLU A 1 21.85 -70.15 -15.26
CA GLU A 1 21.28 -69.60 -14.03
C GLU A 1 22.42 -69.27 -13.09
N LYS A 2 22.77 -67.99 -13.02
CA LYS A 2 23.80 -67.45 -12.14
C LYS A 2 23.18 -66.22 -11.50
N GLU A 3 23.11 -66.20 -10.17
CA GLU A 3 23.11 -64.96 -9.42
C GLU A 3 23.77 -65.26 -8.07
N ASP A 4 24.97 -64.69 -7.93
CA ASP A 4 25.83 -64.75 -6.75
C ASP A 4 25.40 -63.68 -5.74
N LEU A 5 25.50 -64.03 -4.47
CA LEU A 5 25.44 -63.16 -3.31
C LEU A 5 26.75 -62.35 -3.18
N ALA A 6 26.67 -61.05 -2.90
CA ALA A 6 27.71 -60.31 -2.19
C ALA A 6 27.19 -59.01 -1.52
N ASP A 7 27.21 -59.05 -0.19
CA ASP A 7 27.50 -58.04 0.83
C ASP A 7 27.57 -56.51 0.57
N ALA A 8 26.87 -55.81 1.48
CA ALA A 8 27.33 -54.77 2.43
C ALA A 8 27.88 -53.40 1.96
N LYS A 9 27.10 -52.38 2.38
CA LYS A 9 27.46 -51.11 3.06
C LYS A 9 28.18 -49.96 2.32
N ASP A 10 27.68 -48.79 2.73
CA ASP A 10 28.22 -47.42 2.68
C ASP A 10 28.15 -46.69 1.32
N ASP A 11 27.32 -45.63 1.30
CA ASP A 11 27.78 -44.27 0.99
C ASP A 11 26.62 -43.27 1.28
N GLU A 12 26.64 -42.74 2.50
CA GLU A 12 26.22 -41.36 2.77
C GLU A 12 27.14 -40.44 1.96
N ASP A 13 26.54 -39.66 1.06
CA ASP A 13 26.98 -38.37 0.50
C ASP A 13 26.86 -38.30 -1.03
N SER A 14 26.36 -37.14 -1.46
CA SER A 14 26.21 -36.67 -2.84
C SER A 14 25.02 -37.24 -3.62
N LEU A 15 23.93 -36.47 -3.69
CA LEU A 15 23.09 -36.33 -4.90
C LEU A 15 22.29 -35.01 -4.80
N THR A 16 23.00 -33.89 -4.70
CA THR A 16 22.53 -32.63 -5.31
C THR A 16 22.71 -32.76 -6.81
N GLU A 17 21.78 -33.43 -7.48
CA GLU A 17 21.65 -33.35 -8.93
C GLU A 17 20.39 -32.55 -9.28
N ASN A 18 20.63 -31.40 -9.90
CA ASN A 18 19.67 -30.55 -10.58
C ASN A 18 19.04 -31.27 -11.78
N ASN A 19 18.30 -32.35 -11.54
CA ASN A 19 17.53 -33.02 -12.58
C ASN A 19 16.11 -32.43 -12.61
N GLN A 20 15.92 -31.40 -13.45
CA GLN A 20 14.58 -31.00 -13.91
C GLN A 20 13.95 -32.19 -14.63
N LYS A 21 13.20 -33.03 -13.90
CA LYS A 21 12.34 -34.05 -14.51
C LYS A 21 11.28 -33.33 -15.34
N ALA A 22 11.44 -33.35 -16.66
CA ALA A 22 10.41 -32.88 -17.58
C ALA A 22 9.28 -33.92 -17.59
N PHE A 23 8.08 -33.51 -17.20
CA PHE A 23 6.88 -34.33 -17.30
C PHE A 23 6.26 -34.11 -18.69
N GLU A 24 6.26 -35.14 -19.54
CA GLU A 24 5.85 -35.02 -20.96
C GLU A 24 4.40 -34.54 -21.15
N ASN A 25 3.52 -34.78 -20.17
CA ASN A 25 2.08 -34.54 -20.28
C ASN A 25 1.57 -33.32 -19.49
N ILE A 26 2.46 -32.52 -18.89
CA ILE A 26 2.08 -31.31 -18.15
C ILE A 26 2.81 -30.12 -18.76
N SER A 27 2.06 -29.07 -19.12
CA SER A 27 2.67 -27.83 -19.62
C SER A 27 3.60 -27.25 -18.56
N LYS A 28 4.72 -26.66 -18.97
CA LYS A 28 5.68 -26.03 -18.06
C LYS A 28 5.00 -25.00 -17.14
N LYS A 29 3.98 -24.29 -17.64
CA LYS A 29 3.14 -23.36 -16.88
C LYS A 29 2.34 -24.09 -15.79
N ASN A 30 1.68 -25.20 -16.12
CA ASN A 30 0.89 -25.98 -15.16
C ASN A 30 1.79 -26.66 -14.12
N TYR A 31 2.96 -27.14 -14.53
CA TYR A 31 3.93 -27.74 -13.62
C TYR A 31 4.41 -26.75 -12.56
N GLU A 32 4.72 -25.51 -12.97
CA GLU A 32 5.11 -24.48 -12.02
C GLU A 32 3.95 -24.11 -11.09
N VAL A 33 2.70 -24.01 -11.56
CA VAL A 33 1.54 -23.77 -10.68
C VAL A 33 1.35 -24.90 -9.66
N LEU A 34 1.48 -26.16 -10.08
CA LEU A 34 1.34 -27.33 -9.21
C LEU A 34 2.36 -27.37 -8.07
N LYS A 35 3.55 -26.78 -8.25
CA LYS A 35 4.57 -26.69 -7.18
C LYS A 35 4.15 -25.79 -6.01
N PHE A 36 3.25 -24.84 -6.25
CA PHE A 36 2.84 -23.84 -5.25
C PHE A 36 1.55 -24.23 -4.51
N LEU A 37 0.91 -25.34 -4.90
CA LEU A 37 -0.31 -25.83 -4.24
C LEU A 37 0.04 -26.60 -2.97
N ASN A 38 -0.68 -26.32 -1.89
CA ASN A 38 -0.58 -27.11 -0.66
C ASN A 38 -1.31 -28.46 -0.80
N LYS A 39 -1.17 -29.34 0.19
CA LYS A 39 -1.73 -30.70 0.15
C LYS A 39 -3.25 -30.72 -0.05
N ASP A 40 -3.98 -29.83 0.61
CA ASP A 40 -5.45 -29.80 0.56
C ASP A 40 -5.96 -29.23 -0.77
N GLU A 41 -5.27 -28.21 -1.30
CA GLU A 41 -5.51 -27.66 -2.63
C GLU A 41 -5.21 -28.70 -3.73
N LEU A 42 -4.16 -29.50 -3.55
CA LEU A 42 -3.82 -30.57 -4.48
C LEU A 42 -4.90 -31.68 -4.47
N PHE A 43 -5.43 -32.03 -3.29
CA PHE A 43 -6.56 -32.96 -3.20
C PHE A 43 -7.82 -32.41 -3.85
N LEU A 44 -8.12 -31.12 -3.66
CA LEU A 44 -9.28 -30.46 -4.28
C LEU A 44 -9.14 -30.44 -5.82
N LEU A 45 -7.93 -30.17 -6.31
CA LEU A 45 -7.60 -30.17 -7.73
C LEU A 45 -7.71 -31.59 -8.33
N ILE A 46 -7.22 -32.61 -7.62
CA ILE A 46 -7.34 -34.02 -8.04
C ILE A 46 -8.82 -34.44 -8.09
N ASP A 47 -9.62 -34.08 -7.10
CA ASP A 47 -11.04 -34.42 -7.05
C ASP A 47 -11.85 -33.71 -8.16
N LYS A 48 -11.42 -32.51 -8.56
CA LYS A 48 -11.98 -31.76 -9.70
C LYS A 48 -11.48 -32.28 -11.05
N LEU A 49 -10.21 -32.70 -11.17
CA LEU A 49 -9.67 -33.33 -12.39
C LEU A 49 -10.38 -34.65 -12.72
N ASN A 50 -10.85 -35.37 -11.70
CA ASN A 50 -11.70 -36.54 -11.89
C ASN A 50 -13.08 -36.20 -12.50
N LYS A 51 -13.47 -34.92 -12.53
CA LYS A 51 -14.75 -34.42 -13.08
C LYS A 51 -14.58 -33.69 -14.42
N ASP A 52 -13.42 -33.09 -14.68
CA ASP A 52 -13.14 -32.31 -15.90
C ASP A 52 -11.77 -32.65 -16.52
N ASP A 53 -11.75 -32.97 -17.82
CA ASP A 53 -10.57 -33.48 -18.54
C ASP A 53 -9.46 -32.44 -18.82
N LYS A 54 -9.57 -31.18 -18.37
CA LYS A 54 -8.62 -30.11 -18.75
C LYS A 54 -8.15 -29.25 -17.56
N LEU A 55 -7.01 -29.64 -16.99
CA LEU A 55 -6.25 -28.95 -15.95
C LEU A 55 -6.06 -27.43 -16.19
N THR A 56 -5.82 -27.03 -17.43
CA THR A 56 -5.52 -25.64 -17.79
C THR A 56 -6.71 -24.69 -17.56
N LYS A 57 -7.94 -25.16 -17.78
CA LYS A 57 -9.15 -24.33 -17.58
C LYS A 57 -9.45 -24.12 -16.10
N ILE A 58 -9.35 -25.19 -15.30
CA ILE A 58 -9.60 -25.16 -13.85
C ILE A 58 -8.65 -24.18 -13.13
N ILE A 59 -7.38 -24.11 -13.56
CA ILE A 59 -6.38 -23.19 -12.99
C ILE A 59 -6.68 -21.73 -13.36
N GLU A 60 -7.17 -21.47 -14.57
CA GLU A 60 -7.42 -20.12 -15.08
C GLU A 60 -8.75 -19.54 -14.59
N ASP A 61 -9.79 -20.38 -14.43
CA ASP A 61 -11.15 -19.95 -14.10
C ASP A 61 -11.41 -19.81 -12.57
N ASP A 62 -10.72 -20.57 -11.69
CA ASP A 62 -11.07 -20.56 -10.25
C ASP A 62 -10.00 -19.89 -9.36
N ILE A 63 -8.73 -20.33 -9.43
CA ILE A 63 -7.71 -19.96 -8.42
C ILE A 63 -7.27 -18.48 -8.54
N LYS A 64 -7.19 -17.97 -9.76
CA LYS A 64 -6.83 -16.58 -10.02
C LYS A 64 -8.02 -15.62 -9.95
N GLN A 65 -9.21 -16.07 -10.29
CA GLN A 65 -10.40 -15.22 -10.28
C GLN A 65 -10.97 -15.05 -8.87
N GLU A 66 -11.03 -16.10 -8.05
CA GLU A 66 -11.62 -16.01 -6.70
C GLU A 66 -10.79 -15.12 -5.75
N THR A 67 -9.46 -15.18 -5.85
CA THR A 67 -8.54 -14.30 -5.11
C THR A 67 -8.58 -12.86 -5.64
N HIS A 68 -8.61 -12.68 -6.96
CA HIS A 68 -8.64 -11.36 -7.59
C HIS A 68 -9.99 -10.66 -7.41
N ASP A 69 -11.12 -11.36 -7.46
CA ASP A 69 -12.46 -10.81 -7.27
C ASP A 69 -12.73 -10.47 -5.81
N SER A 70 -12.24 -11.29 -4.87
CA SER A 70 -12.30 -10.98 -3.43
C SER A 70 -11.52 -9.70 -3.07
N LEU A 71 -10.41 -9.45 -3.77
CA LEU A 71 -9.57 -8.27 -3.55
C LEU A 71 -10.02 -7.03 -4.34
N LYS A 72 -10.69 -7.22 -5.49
CA LYS A 72 -11.31 -6.15 -6.28
C LYS A 72 -12.58 -5.63 -5.63
N LYS A 73 -13.41 -6.51 -5.06
CA LYS A 73 -14.58 -6.12 -4.25
C LYS A 73 -14.18 -5.29 -3.03
N TYR A 74 -13.03 -5.60 -2.44
CA TYR A 74 -12.44 -4.81 -1.36
C TYR A 74 -11.86 -3.47 -1.84
N GLU A 75 -11.35 -3.39 -3.07
CA GLU A 75 -10.97 -2.11 -3.70
C GLU A 75 -12.18 -1.17 -3.87
N ASP A 76 -13.32 -1.72 -4.27
CA ASP A 76 -14.57 -0.96 -4.38
C ASP A 76 -15.09 -0.53 -2.98
N GLU A 77 -15.05 -1.39 -1.96
CA GLU A 77 -15.49 -1.08 -0.58
C GLU A 77 -14.57 -0.06 0.16
N GLN A 78 -13.29 0.02 -0.22
CA GLN A 78 -12.32 0.94 0.41
C GLN A 78 -12.37 2.35 -0.19
N TYR A 79 -12.66 2.45 -1.49
CA TYR A 79 -12.79 3.70 -2.24
C TYR A 79 -14.24 4.04 -2.60
N ASP A 80 -15.22 3.43 -1.93
CA ASP A 80 -16.61 3.87 -1.97
C ASP A 80 -16.62 5.38 -1.69
N THR A 81 -16.79 6.17 -2.75
CA THR A 81 -17.13 7.59 -2.67
C THR A 81 -18.26 7.67 -1.67
N ILE A 82 -18.00 8.30 -0.51
CA ILE A 82 -19.02 8.64 0.46
C ILE A 82 -20.11 9.32 -0.35
N LYS A 83 -21.28 8.69 -0.45
CA LYS A 83 -22.46 9.33 -1.01
C LYS A 83 -22.82 10.43 -0.01
N LEU A 84 -22.38 11.64 -0.31
CA LEU A 84 -22.87 12.82 0.39
C LEU A 84 -24.38 12.89 0.16
N ASP A 85 -25.13 12.91 1.25
CA ASP A 85 -26.55 13.18 1.20
C ASP A 85 -26.78 14.53 0.53
N LYS A 86 -27.75 14.56 -0.38
CA LYS A 86 -28.22 15.79 -1.01
C LYS A 86 -28.80 16.68 0.08
N ASN A 87 -28.35 17.93 0.17
CA ASN A 87 -29.20 19.11 0.26
C ASN A 87 -28.39 20.41 0.16
N ASP A 88 -29.11 21.40 -0.37
CA ASP A 88 -28.87 22.85 -0.45
C ASP A 88 -27.98 23.36 -1.59
N GLU A 89 -28.70 23.85 -2.61
CA GLU A 89 -28.21 24.65 -3.74
C GLU A 89 -27.86 26.07 -3.26
N GLU A 90 -26.61 26.49 -3.47
CA GLU A 90 -26.30 27.89 -3.74
C GLU A 90 -25.29 27.95 -4.90
N ASN A 91 -25.65 28.68 -5.95
CA ASN A 91 -24.81 28.88 -7.13
C ASN A 91 -23.68 29.86 -6.77
N VAL A 92 -22.45 29.37 -6.76
CA VAL A 92 -21.26 30.23 -6.79
C VAL A 92 -20.56 29.97 -8.12
N GLU A 93 -20.71 30.93 -9.05
CA GLU A 93 -19.90 31.01 -10.26
C GLU A 93 -18.53 31.58 -9.86
N GLU A 94 -17.49 30.74 -9.83
CA GLU A 94 -16.11 31.20 -9.76
C GLU A 94 -15.50 31.24 -11.16
N ASN A 95 -15.22 32.47 -11.62
CA ASN A 95 -14.38 32.73 -12.77
C ASN A 95 -12.92 32.57 -12.34
N GLU A 96 -12.25 31.51 -12.78
CA GLU A 96 -10.80 31.40 -12.64
C GLU A 96 -10.12 32.20 -13.76
N GLU A 97 -9.69 33.42 -13.43
CA GLU A 97 -8.70 34.16 -14.22
C GLU A 97 -7.35 33.47 -14.09
N GLY A 98 -6.74 33.18 -15.24
CA GLY A 98 -5.47 32.47 -15.33
C GLY A 98 -4.30 33.40 -15.04
N ASP A 99 -3.60 33.13 -13.94
CA ASP A 99 -2.26 33.62 -13.70
C ASP A 99 -1.23 32.49 -13.86
N GLU A 100 -0.11 32.83 -14.49
CA GLU A 100 0.98 31.94 -14.91
C GLU A 100 1.71 31.32 -13.69
N GLU A 101 1.17 30.23 -13.14
CA GLU A 101 1.81 29.45 -12.08
C GLU A 101 3.01 28.66 -12.61
N GLU A 102 4.19 28.98 -12.07
CA GLU A 102 5.45 28.26 -12.25
C GLU A 102 5.37 26.84 -11.64
N ASN A 103 4.68 25.91 -12.32
CA ASN A 103 4.57 24.47 -12.07
C ASN A 103 4.60 24.01 -10.59
N ASP A 104 3.59 24.44 -9.82
CA ASP A 104 3.38 24.09 -8.40
C ASP A 104 3.35 22.58 -8.12
N TYR A 105 3.02 21.76 -9.11
CA TYR A 105 2.99 20.29 -8.98
C TYR A 105 4.32 19.71 -8.52
N MET A 106 5.46 20.29 -8.91
CA MET A 106 6.77 19.79 -8.50
C MET A 106 7.01 19.93 -6.99
N ARG A 107 6.49 21.01 -6.38
CA ARG A 107 6.58 21.21 -4.92
C ARG A 107 5.59 20.30 -4.20
N LEU A 108 4.36 20.20 -4.72
CA LEU A 108 3.31 19.36 -4.16
C LEU A 108 3.69 17.88 -4.13
N CYS A 109 4.29 17.36 -5.21
CA CYS A 109 4.68 15.95 -5.32
C CYS A 109 5.62 15.47 -4.20
N LYS A 110 6.37 16.37 -3.56
CA LYS A 110 7.27 16.04 -2.44
C LYS A 110 6.53 15.69 -1.15
N TYR A 111 5.26 16.08 -1.04
CA TYR A 111 4.45 15.87 0.15
C TYR A 111 3.26 14.93 -0.09
N ILE A 112 2.87 14.71 -1.34
CA ILE A 112 1.77 13.82 -1.69
C ILE A 112 2.24 12.36 -1.61
N PRO A 113 1.66 11.53 -0.72
CA PRO A 113 2.00 10.12 -0.64
C PRO A 113 1.54 9.38 -1.90
N LEU A 114 2.29 8.35 -2.28
CA LEU A 114 1.95 7.52 -3.43
C LEU A 114 0.88 6.49 -3.05
N ARG A 115 -0.21 6.40 -3.84
CA ARG A 115 -1.30 5.43 -3.66
C ARG A 115 -0.77 4.01 -3.49
N LEU A 116 -1.36 3.19 -2.62
CA LEU A 116 -0.88 1.82 -2.40
C LEU A 116 -1.06 0.94 -3.64
N THR A 117 -0.09 0.07 -3.94
CA THR A 117 -0.28 -1.03 -4.89
C THR A 117 -1.16 -2.13 -4.30
N TYR A 118 -1.62 -3.05 -5.14
CA TYR A 118 -2.34 -4.24 -4.71
C TYR A 118 -1.56 -5.04 -3.64
N ASP A 119 -0.28 -5.30 -3.90
CA ASP A 119 0.58 -6.02 -2.95
C ASP A 119 0.78 -5.24 -1.64
N GLU A 120 0.93 -3.91 -1.71
CA GLU A 120 1.02 -3.06 -0.52
C GLU A 120 -0.26 -3.13 0.32
N ARG A 121 -1.45 -3.23 -0.31
CA ARG A 121 -2.73 -3.39 0.41
C ARG A 121 -2.83 -4.73 1.13
N LEU A 122 -2.20 -5.78 0.61
CA LEU A 122 -2.12 -7.06 1.30
C LEU A 122 -1.32 -6.92 2.61
N TYR A 123 -0.15 -6.26 2.55
CA TYR A 123 0.65 -5.99 3.75
C TYR A 123 -0.06 -5.06 4.74
N LEU A 124 -0.81 -4.07 4.25
CA LEU A 124 -1.64 -3.22 5.09
C LEU A 124 -2.63 -4.07 5.90
N ARG A 125 -3.33 -5.02 5.26
CA ARG A 125 -4.29 -5.89 5.95
C ARG A 125 -3.62 -6.73 7.03
N LEU A 126 -2.46 -7.30 6.74
CA LEU A 126 -1.70 -8.08 7.74
C LEU A 126 -1.24 -7.20 8.91
N LEU A 127 -0.84 -5.96 8.64
CA LEU A 127 -0.49 -4.98 9.67
C LEU A 127 -1.71 -4.60 10.52
N GLU A 128 -2.86 -4.31 9.92
CA GLU A 128 -4.09 -3.99 10.64
C GLU A 128 -4.48 -5.14 11.57
N SER A 129 -4.52 -6.37 11.07
CA SER A 129 -4.80 -7.55 11.89
C SER A 129 -3.78 -7.74 13.01
N THR A 130 -2.50 -7.47 12.75
CA THR A 130 -1.45 -7.49 13.79
C THR A 130 -1.72 -6.45 14.88
N LEU A 131 -2.04 -5.23 14.49
CA LEU A 131 -2.31 -4.12 15.41
C LEU A 131 -3.60 -4.34 16.21
N GLU A 132 -4.61 -4.99 15.63
CA GLU A 132 -5.85 -5.34 16.32
C GLU A 132 -5.61 -6.36 17.44
N VAL A 133 -4.85 -7.42 17.15
CA VAL A 133 -4.52 -8.47 18.13
C VAL A 133 -3.48 -8.01 19.17
N SER A 134 -2.68 -6.99 18.85
CA SER A 134 -1.64 -6.51 19.74
C SER A 134 -2.19 -5.73 20.93
N GLU A 135 -1.84 -6.13 22.15
CA GLU A 135 -2.14 -5.39 23.39
C GLU A 135 -1.05 -4.36 23.74
N TYR A 136 -0.35 -3.82 22.75
CA TYR A 136 0.86 -3.01 22.96
C TYR A 136 0.64 -1.81 23.90
N THR A 137 -0.33 -0.96 23.58
CA THR A 137 -0.67 0.24 24.37
C THR A 137 -1.14 -0.15 25.76
N ASP A 138 -2.02 -1.15 25.86
CA ASP A 138 -2.55 -1.62 27.14
C ASP A 138 -1.43 -2.11 28.07
N LYS A 139 -0.41 -2.77 27.52
CA LYS A 139 0.73 -3.25 28.29
C LYS A 139 1.75 -2.16 28.62
N ILE A 140 1.92 -1.12 27.81
CA ILE A 140 2.96 -0.11 28.03
C ILE A 140 2.46 1.08 28.83
N ASP A 141 1.18 1.41 28.71
CA ASP A 141 0.58 2.62 29.30
C ASP A 141 0.14 2.44 30.77
N ILE A 142 0.12 1.22 31.30
CA ILE A 142 -0.16 0.98 32.73
C ILE A 142 1.09 1.29 33.57
N TYR A 143 0.90 1.72 34.83
CA TYR A 143 2.00 1.88 35.80
C TYR A 143 2.57 0.50 36.17
N HIS A 144 3.88 0.31 36.00
CA HIS A 144 4.54 -0.97 36.29
C HIS A 144 5.79 -0.77 37.17
N SER A 145 6.03 -1.75 38.05
CA SER A 145 7.31 -1.95 38.71
C SER A 145 8.29 -2.66 37.76
N GLY A 146 9.49 -2.13 37.57
CA GLY A 146 10.56 -2.74 36.78
C GLY A 146 11.09 -1.85 35.66
N ASN A 147 11.91 -2.41 34.76
CA ASN A 147 12.53 -1.66 33.67
C ASN A 147 11.54 -1.53 32.48
N LYS A 148 10.98 -0.32 32.31
CA LYS A 148 10.03 0.01 31.23
C LYS A 148 10.60 -0.28 29.83
N SER A 149 11.87 0.06 29.60
CA SER A 149 12.54 -0.10 28.31
C SER A 149 12.63 -1.56 27.87
N ARG A 150 12.96 -2.47 28.80
CA ARG A 150 12.94 -3.92 28.51
C ARG A 150 11.55 -4.45 28.17
N LYS A 151 10.50 -3.87 28.78
CA LYS A 151 9.12 -4.25 28.47
C LYS A 151 8.72 -3.79 27.07
N ILE A 152 9.04 -2.56 26.71
CA ILE A 152 8.83 -2.01 25.37
C ILE A 152 9.50 -2.90 24.32
N VAL A 153 10.78 -3.25 24.51
CA VAL A 153 11.51 -4.14 23.58
C VAL A 153 10.83 -5.52 23.45
N ARG A 154 10.33 -6.08 24.55
CA ARG A 154 9.60 -7.35 24.52
C ARG A 154 8.32 -7.23 23.70
N GLU A 155 7.52 -6.21 23.93
CA GLU A 155 6.26 -6.01 23.19
C GLU A 155 6.53 -5.69 21.71
N ILE A 156 7.61 -4.98 21.39
CA ILE A 156 8.04 -4.76 20.00
C ILE A 156 8.33 -6.10 19.32
N LYS A 157 9.14 -6.97 19.95
CA LYS A 157 9.45 -8.30 19.44
C LYS A 157 8.19 -9.16 19.30
N THR A 158 7.26 -9.07 20.23
CA THR A 158 5.96 -9.78 20.16
C THR A 158 5.17 -9.33 18.93
N LEU A 159 5.04 -8.01 18.72
CA LEU A 159 4.32 -7.46 17.57
C LEU A 159 4.96 -7.89 16.24
N CYS A 160 6.29 -7.76 16.11
CA CYS A 160 7.01 -8.25 14.94
C CYS A 160 6.85 -9.76 14.73
N SER A 161 6.78 -10.56 15.81
CA SER A 161 6.57 -12.01 15.71
C SER A 161 5.17 -12.35 15.22
N ILE A 162 4.14 -11.65 15.69
CA ILE A 162 2.76 -11.81 15.22
C ILE A 162 2.69 -11.49 13.73
N LEU A 163 3.28 -10.36 13.31
CA LEU A 163 3.32 -9.96 11.92
C LEU A 163 4.00 -11.01 11.03
N SER A 164 5.19 -11.49 11.42
CA SER A 164 5.89 -12.57 10.71
C SER A 164 5.05 -13.85 10.63
N GLY A 165 4.34 -14.21 11.70
CA GLY A 165 3.44 -15.36 11.72
C GLY A 165 2.27 -15.23 10.74
N LEU A 166 1.63 -14.07 10.68
CA LEU A 166 0.56 -13.80 9.72
C LEU A 166 1.05 -13.82 8.27
N ILE A 167 2.27 -13.35 8.02
CA ILE A 167 2.87 -13.39 6.68
C ILE A 167 3.13 -14.83 6.23
N ILE A 168 3.58 -15.72 7.12
CA ILE A 168 3.73 -17.15 6.78
C ILE A 168 2.41 -17.77 6.38
N ALA A 169 1.35 -17.47 7.13
CA ALA A 169 0.02 -17.99 6.84
C ALA A 169 -0.49 -17.52 5.46
N ASN A 170 -0.08 -16.33 5.03
CA ASN A 170 -0.46 -15.77 3.74
C ASN A 170 0.45 -16.22 2.58
N ASN A 171 1.76 -16.28 2.80
CA ASN A 171 2.75 -16.73 1.83
C ASN A 171 3.89 -17.47 2.54
N TYR A 172 3.89 -18.79 2.41
CA TYR A 172 4.82 -19.67 3.10
C TYR A 172 6.29 -19.38 2.75
N GLU A 173 6.62 -19.14 1.48
CA GLU A 173 8.01 -18.91 1.05
C GLU A 173 8.58 -17.61 1.62
N ASN A 174 7.83 -16.52 1.50
CA ASN A 174 8.24 -15.21 2.03
C ASN A 174 8.32 -15.24 3.55
N GLY A 175 7.36 -15.90 4.19
CA GLY A 175 7.33 -16.06 5.64
C GLY A 175 8.45 -16.95 6.19
N GLN A 176 8.83 -18.02 5.46
CA GLN A 176 9.92 -18.90 5.87
C GLN A 176 11.25 -18.14 5.90
N LYS A 177 11.49 -17.22 4.96
CA LYS A 177 12.67 -16.32 4.96
C LYS A 177 12.69 -15.43 6.22
N LEU A 178 11.55 -14.90 6.64
CA LEU A 178 11.45 -14.04 7.83
C LEU A 178 11.71 -14.80 9.14
N ILE A 179 11.27 -16.06 9.24
CA ILE A 179 11.45 -16.86 10.47
C ILE A 179 12.77 -17.62 10.52
N ARG A 180 13.31 -18.10 9.40
CA ARG A 180 14.52 -18.94 9.38
C ARG A 180 15.69 -18.27 10.08
N ASP A 181 15.78 -16.95 9.98
CA ASP A 181 16.88 -16.21 10.57
C ASP A 181 16.65 -15.84 12.04
N ARG A 182 15.39 -15.86 12.54
CA ARG A 182 14.95 -15.30 13.86
C ARG A 182 15.60 -13.96 14.23
N ASP A 183 16.11 -13.27 13.22
CA ASP A 183 16.96 -12.11 13.36
C ASP A 183 16.16 -10.93 12.85
N PHE A 184 15.62 -10.17 13.80
CA PHE A 184 14.85 -8.99 13.49
C PHE A 184 15.69 -7.92 12.79
N LEU A 185 17.03 -7.94 12.96
CA LEU A 185 17.94 -7.00 12.32
C LEU A 185 17.95 -7.20 10.81
N LYS A 186 18.11 -8.45 10.36
CA LYS A 186 18.09 -8.79 8.93
C LYS A 186 16.77 -8.44 8.26
N ASN A 187 15.68 -8.48 9.01
CA ASN A 187 14.33 -8.21 8.53
C ASN A 187 13.85 -6.77 8.82
N SER A 188 14.71 -5.89 9.31
CA SER A 188 14.35 -4.50 9.66
C SER A 188 13.78 -3.71 8.47
N SER A 189 14.37 -3.89 7.28
CA SER A 189 13.90 -3.26 6.05
C SER A 189 12.47 -3.70 5.69
N PHE A 190 12.13 -4.96 5.97
CA PHE A 190 10.78 -5.48 5.80
C PHE A 190 9.80 -4.84 6.79
N PHE A 191 10.12 -4.84 8.08
CA PHE A 191 9.24 -4.27 9.10
C PHE A 191 9.00 -2.77 8.88
N SER A 192 10.06 -2.01 8.64
CA SER A 192 9.97 -0.58 8.34
C SER A 192 9.15 -0.30 7.09
N PHE A 193 9.25 -1.14 6.05
CA PHE A 193 8.39 -1.06 4.86
C PHE A 193 6.91 -1.28 5.18
N VAL A 194 6.56 -2.31 5.96
CA VAL A 194 5.16 -2.57 6.35
C VAL A 194 4.60 -1.42 7.20
N PHE A 195 5.37 -0.90 8.16
CA PHE A 195 4.93 0.23 8.99
C PHE A 195 4.84 1.55 8.21
N GLU A 196 5.66 1.74 7.17
CA GLU A 196 5.51 2.83 6.21
C GLU A 196 4.19 2.75 5.44
N ILE A 197 3.83 1.56 4.94
CA ILE A 197 2.54 1.34 4.27
C ILE A 197 1.38 1.77 5.17
N GLY A 198 1.39 1.35 6.45
CA GLY A 198 0.35 1.74 7.41
C GLY A 198 0.24 3.25 7.60
N ARG A 199 1.39 3.95 7.71
CA ARG A 199 1.42 5.42 7.79
C ARG A 199 0.95 6.09 6.50
N ARG A 200 1.44 5.65 5.35
CA ARG A 200 1.06 6.18 4.04
C ARG A 200 -0.42 6.01 3.77
N TYR A 201 -0.97 4.83 4.09
CA TYR A 201 -2.40 4.57 3.99
C TYR A 201 -3.23 5.51 4.84
N LYS A 202 -2.84 5.75 6.11
CA LYS A 202 -3.54 6.69 6.98
C LYS A 202 -3.50 8.12 6.46
N ILE A 203 -2.37 8.58 5.90
CA ILE A 203 -2.28 9.92 5.30
C ILE A 203 -3.21 10.02 4.09
N LEU A 204 -3.23 8.98 3.23
CA LEU A 204 -4.13 8.91 2.09
C LEU A 204 -5.60 8.76 2.48
N ASN A 205 -5.91 8.21 3.66
CA ASN A 205 -7.27 7.91 4.10
C ASN A 205 -7.46 8.31 5.58
N PRO A 206 -7.59 9.60 5.90
CA PRO A 206 -7.65 10.08 7.28
C PRO A 206 -8.78 9.47 8.12
N ASP A 207 -9.87 9.03 7.48
CA ASP A 207 -11.02 8.40 8.14
C ASP A 207 -10.84 6.92 8.49
N ARG A 208 -9.80 6.27 7.99
CA ARG A 208 -9.54 4.84 8.20
C ARG A 208 -8.58 4.61 9.38
N MET A 209 -8.41 3.37 9.83
CA MET A 209 -7.56 3.00 11.00
C MET A 209 -7.83 3.79 12.29
N ARG A 210 -9.09 4.14 12.61
CA ARG A 210 -9.41 5.01 13.77
C ARG A 210 -8.96 4.43 15.12
N SER A 211 -9.04 3.11 15.31
CA SER A 211 -8.68 2.42 16.56
C SER A 211 -7.24 1.93 16.62
N SER A 212 -6.64 1.57 15.47
CA SER A 212 -5.34 0.92 15.39
C SER A 212 -4.17 1.88 15.13
N TYR A 213 -4.42 3.03 14.49
CA TYR A 213 -3.35 3.96 14.11
C TYR A 213 -2.65 4.59 15.30
N GLY A 214 -3.38 4.92 16.37
CA GLY A 214 -2.79 5.45 17.60
C GLY A 214 -1.76 4.49 18.20
N LYS A 215 -2.10 3.20 18.25
CA LYS A 215 -1.21 2.12 18.70
C LYS A 215 0.05 2.02 17.83
N LEU A 216 -0.10 2.11 16.50
CA LEU A 216 1.03 2.16 15.58
C LEU A 216 1.93 3.38 15.85
N MET A 217 1.36 4.56 16.13
CA MET A 217 2.15 5.76 16.43
C MET A 217 2.92 5.63 17.73
N TYR A 218 2.29 5.19 18.82
CA TYR A 218 2.98 4.96 20.09
C TYR A 218 4.10 3.93 19.94
N PHE A 219 3.82 2.84 19.21
CA PHE A 219 4.82 1.84 18.88
C PHE A 219 6.03 2.45 18.14
N LEU A 220 5.81 3.21 17.07
CA LEU A 220 6.90 3.79 16.29
C LEU A 220 7.67 4.87 17.06
N MET A 221 7.00 5.66 17.90
CA MET A 221 7.65 6.63 18.79
C MET A 221 8.60 5.93 19.76
N ASP A 222 8.15 4.85 20.38
CA ASP A 222 8.98 4.10 21.33
C ASP A 222 10.17 3.41 20.63
N THR A 223 10.01 2.91 19.40
CA THR A 223 11.12 2.30 18.63
C THR A 223 12.25 3.29 18.30
N ARG A 224 11.98 4.61 18.36
CA ARG A 224 12.94 5.67 18.03
C ARG A 224 13.67 6.24 19.23
N ARG A 225 13.36 5.75 20.44
CA ARG A 225 14.08 6.15 21.65
C ARG A 225 15.45 5.48 21.71
N GLU A 226 16.47 6.22 22.13
CA GLU A 226 17.86 5.76 22.17
C GLU A 226 18.02 4.48 23.03
N ASP A 227 17.41 4.45 24.21
CA ASP A 227 17.46 3.31 25.13
C ASP A 227 16.79 2.03 24.60
N ILE A 228 15.83 2.18 23.68
CA ILE A 228 15.16 1.08 23.00
C ILE A 228 15.96 0.65 21.78
N TYR A 229 16.46 1.61 21.01
CA TYR A 229 17.25 1.36 19.82
C TYR A 229 18.53 0.58 20.14
N GLU A 230 19.23 0.90 21.22
CA GLU A 230 20.40 0.14 21.68
C GLU A 230 20.09 -1.34 21.93
N LEU A 231 18.90 -1.65 22.46
CA LEU A 231 18.47 -3.01 22.79
C LEU A 231 17.85 -3.77 21.60
N LEU A 232 17.24 -3.06 20.68
CA LEU A 232 16.56 -3.61 19.51
C LEU A 232 17.53 -3.76 18.32
N SER A 233 18.45 -2.80 18.19
CA SER A 233 19.48 -2.63 17.17
C SER A 233 18.98 -2.50 15.73
N PHE A 234 17.69 -2.19 15.52
CA PHE A 234 17.15 -1.88 14.18
C PHE A 234 16.04 -0.83 14.17
N ASP A 235 15.84 -0.20 13.01
CA ASP A 235 14.82 0.83 12.81
C ASP A 235 13.50 0.25 12.28
N CYS A 236 12.39 0.69 12.88
CA CYS A 236 11.02 0.41 12.41
C CYS A 236 10.45 1.52 11.53
N VAL A 237 11.21 2.60 11.29
CA VAL A 237 10.72 3.81 10.63
C VAL A 237 11.51 4.07 9.35
N SER A 238 10.82 4.08 8.22
CA SER A 238 11.35 4.54 6.93
C SER A 238 10.63 5.82 6.46
N PRO A 239 11.21 6.62 5.53
CA PRO A 239 10.51 7.76 4.93
C PRO A 239 9.25 7.33 4.15
N ILE A 240 8.22 8.18 4.15
CA ILE A 240 6.99 7.95 3.37
C ILE A 240 7.31 8.02 1.88
N LYS A 241 6.84 7.04 1.10
CA LYS A 241 6.97 7.08 -0.35
C LYS A 241 6.02 8.10 -0.95
N THR A 242 6.57 9.06 -1.69
CA THR A 242 5.83 10.17 -2.30
C THR A 242 5.75 10.02 -3.82
N VAL A 243 4.88 10.82 -4.45
CA VAL A 243 4.82 10.94 -5.90
C VAL A 243 6.17 11.41 -6.47
N TYR A 244 6.84 12.32 -5.77
CA TYR A 244 8.16 12.79 -6.16
C TYR A 244 9.20 11.67 -6.20
N ASP A 245 9.20 10.76 -5.22
CA ASP A 245 10.14 9.64 -5.18
C ASP A 245 9.99 8.71 -6.38
N LEU A 246 8.75 8.48 -6.83
CA LEU A 246 8.49 7.72 -8.05
C LEU A 246 9.04 8.44 -9.29
N LEU A 247 8.73 9.73 -9.44
CA LEU A 247 9.08 10.50 -10.64
C LEU A 247 10.59 10.78 -10.73
N LYS A 248 11.25 11.01 -9.60
CA LYS A 248 12.71 11.26 -9.54
C LYS A 248 13.51 10.07 -10.06
N ASN A 249 13.01 8.84 -9.88
CA ASN A 249 13.69 7.61 -10.27
C ASN A 249 13.45 7.21 -11.74
N LYS A 250 12.83 8.08 -12.56
CA LYS A 250 12.45 7.78 -13.95
C LYS A 250 12.95 8.85 -14.91
N LYS A 251 13.39 8.45 -16.12
CA LYS A 251 13.94 9.37 -17.14
C LYS A 251 12.98 10.49 -17.51
N ASN A 252 11.71 10.16 -17.71
CA ASN A 252 10.66 11.08 -18.15
C ASN A 252 9.70 11.51 -17.02
N GLY A 253 10.05 11.25 -15.75
CA GLY A 253 9.18 11.50 -14.61
C GLY A 253 8.73 12.95 -14.48
N PHE A 254 9.68 13.89 -14.49
CA PHE A 254 9.35 15.32 -14.39
C PHE A 254 8.79 15.91 -15.68
N GLN A 255 8.93 15.22 -16.81
CA GLN A 255 8.32 15.68 -18.06
C GLN A 255 6.80 15.52 -18.04
N LEU A 256 6.30 14.47 -17.37
CA LEU A 256 4.88 14.29 -17.11
C LEU A 256 4.30 15.54 -16.45
N LEU A 257 4.94 16.04 -15.38
CA LEU A 257 4.51 17.22 -14.60
C LEU A 257 4.41 18.53 -15.39
N LYS A 258 5.04 18.62 -16.56
CA LYS A 258 5.02 19.82 -17.41
C LYS A 258 3.93 19.80 -18.47
N ASP A 259 3.12 18.74 -18.54
CA ASP A 259 2.06 18.62 -19.54
C ASP A 259 0.80 19.40 -19.14
N ASP A 260 0.27 20.22 -20.05
CA ASP A 260 -0.92 21.05 -19.82
C ASP A 260 -2.16 20.23 -19.41
N LEU A 261 -2.21 18.96 -19.81
CA LEU A 261 -3.34 18.08 -19.48
C LEU A 261 -3.29 17.53 -18.06
N ILE A 262 -2.23 17.79 -17.28
CA ILE A 262 -2.20 17.38 -15.86
C ILE A 262 -3.31 18.03 -15.06
N LYS A 263 -3.52 19.35 -15.23
CA LYS A 263 -4.60 20.07 -14.54
C LYS A 263 -5.94 19.39 -14.78
N LYS A 264 -6.18 18.91 -16.01
CA LYS A 264 -7.40 18.16 -16.37
C LYS A 264 -7.42 16.72 -15.86
N ALA A 265 -6.29 16.03 -15.83
CA ALA A 265 -6.21 14.65 -15.35
C ALA A 265 -6.38 14.56 -13.82
N THR A 266 -5.91 15.57 -13.09
CA THR A 266 -5.98 15.65 -11.61
C THR A 266 -7.15 16.49 -11.12
N MET A 267 -8.02 16.98 -12.01
CA MET A 267 -9.19 17.76 -11.60
C MET A 267 -10.10 16.92 -10.71
N GLU A 268 -10.70 17.57 -9.73
CA GLU A 268 -11.80 17.02 -8.97
C GLU A 268 -13.08 17.06 -9.83
N ILE A 269 -14.01 16.15 -9.56
CA ILE A 269 -15.31 16.12 -10.22
C ILE A 269 -16.32 16.77 -9.28
N ASN A 270 -16.92 17.89 -9.71
CA ASN A 270 -17.89 18.59 -8.89
C ASN A 270 -19.22 17.80 -8.82
N ALA A 271 -19.51 17.23 -7.66
CA ALA A 271 -20.72 16.44 -7.43
C ALA A 271 -22.02 17.27 -7.36
N LYS A 272 -21.92 18.61 -7.24
CA LYS A 272 -23.08 19.52 -7.15
C LYS A 272 -23.75 19.81 -8.50
N GLY A 273 -23.09 19.49 -9.62
CA GLY A 273 -23.57 19.81 -10.97
C GLY A 273 -24.65 18.86 -11.51
N SER A 274 -25.19 19.18 -12.68
CA SER A 274 -26.11 18.29 -13.39
C SER A 274 -25.43 16.98 -13.79
N ARG A 275 -26.20 15.89 -13.91
CA ARG A 275 -25.66 14.57 -14.34
C ARG A 275 -24.87 14.64 -15.64
N ASN A 276 -25.29 15.50 -16.58
CA ASN A 276 -24.61 15.68 -17.86
C ASN A 276 -23.26 16.40 -17.71
N GLU A 277 -23.18 17.40 -16.83
CA GLU A 277 -21.93 18.11 -16.53
C GLU A 277 -20.94 17.19 -15.81
N ILE A 278 -21.41 16.42 -14.83
CA ILE A 278 -20.61 15.40 -14.12
C ILE A 278 -20.04 14.40 -15.13
N GLN A 279 -20.87 13.85 -16.02
CA GLN A 279 -20.41 12.89 -17.03
C GLN A 279 -19.40 13.51 -18.00
N LYS A 280 -19.57 14.79 -18.35
CA LYS A 280 -18.64 15.53 -19.20
C LYS A 280 -17.28 15.70 -18.51
N GLN A 281 -17.26 16.08 -17.24
CA GLN A 281 -16.03 16.20 -16.44
C GLN A 281 -15.31 14.85 -16.31
N ILE A 282 -16.04 13.79 -15.97
CA ILE A 282 -15.50 12.41 -15.89
C ILE A 282 -14.83 12.04 -17.21
N LYS A 283 -15.53 12.25 -18.34
CA LYS A 283 -15.01 11.92 -19.66
C LYS A 283 -13.75 12.72 -19.99
N GLN A 284 -13.73 14.02 -19.75
CA GLN A 284 -12.56 14.87 -19.99
C GLN A 284 -11.34 14.43 -19.17
N LYS A 285 -11.57 14.09 -17.90
CA LYS A 285 -10.54 13.58 -16.99
C LYS A 285 -9.98 12.24 -17.47
N GLU A 286 -10.85 11.28 -17.78
CA GLU A 286 -10.43 9.97 -18.29
C GLU A 286 -9.67 10.08 -19.62
N GLU A 287 -10.09 10.95 -20.52
CA GLU A 287 -9.41 11.21 -21.78
C GLU A 287 -8.02 11.80 -21.55
N ALA A 288 -7.88 12.74 -20.61
CA ALA A 288 -6.60 13.31 -20.22
C ALA A 288 -5.67 12.24 -19.60
N ILE A 289 -6.16 11.40 -18.68
CA ILE A 289 -5.39 10.30 -18.08
C ILE A 289 -4.92 9.32 -19.17
N LYS A 290 -5.82 8.88 -20.07
CA LYS A 290 -5.50 7.97 -21.17
C LYS A 290 -4.46 8.57 -22.13
N TYR A 291 -4.55 9.87 -22.41
CA TYR A 291 -3.58 10.57 -23.24
C TYR A 291 -2.19 10.61 -22.57
N LEU A 292 -2.12 11.07 -21.32
CA LEU A 292 -0.87 11.18 -20.57
C LEU A 292 -0.20 9.81 -20.40
N SER A 293 -0.99 8.80 -20.03
CA SER A 293 -0.53 7.42 -19.93
C SER A 293 0.06 6.94 -21.25
N ARG A 294 -0.60 7.13 -22.39
CA ARG A 294 -0.08 6.72 -23.72
C ARG A 294 1.14 7.51 -24.18
N LYS A 295 1.21 8.81 -23.87
CA LYS A 295 2.30 9.69 -24.32
C LYS A 295 3.59 9.44 -23.54
N TYR A 296 3.48 9.23 -22.23
CA TYR A 296 4.63 9.08 -21.35
C TYR A 296 4.94 7.62 -21.00
N SER A 297 4.06 6.66 -21.31
CA SER A 297 4.41 5.24 -21.20
C SER A 297 5.30 4.84 -22.36
N ASN A 298 6.45 4.22 -22.04
CA ASN A 298 7.24 3.56 -23.07
C ASN A 298 6.85 2.07 -23.11
N ASN A 299 6.14 1.68 -24.17
CA ASN A 299 5.63 0.32 -24.36
C ASN A 299 6.71 -0.71 -24.76
N SER A 300 7.98 -0.31 -24.80
CA SER A 300 9.10 -1.20 -25.16
C SER A 300 9.37 -2.29 -24.12
N ASN A 301 8.88 -2.12 -22.88
CA ASN A 301 9.00 -3.14 -21.85
C ASN A 301 7.62 -3.70 -21.51
N LYS A 302 7.19 -4.71 -22.29
CA LYS A 302 6.32 -5.77 -21.76
C LYS A 302 7.11 -6.57 -20.72
N ASN A 303 7.50 -5.91 -19.63
CA ASN A 303 8.08 -6.58 -18.49
C ASN A 303 6.95 -7.35 -17.81
N ILE A 304 6.95 -8.64 -18.11
CA ILE A 304 6.42 -9.70 -17.25
C ILE A 304 6.62 -9.26 -15.80
N PHE A 305 5.53 -9.22 -15.02
CA PHE A 305 5.52 -9.02 -13.58
C PHE A 305 6.66 -9.80 -12.91
N ARG A 306 7.83 -9.18 -12.78
CA ARG A 306 8.86 -9.59 -11.84
C ARG A 306 8.54 -8.80 -10.59
N ILE A 307 7.97 -9.51 -9.63
CA ILE A 307 7.82 -9.10 -8.24
C ILE A 307 9.24 -8.80 -7.75
N ASN A 308 9.71 -7.57 -7.93
CA ASN A 308 10.92 -7.11 -7.30
C ASN A 308 10.50 -6.59 -5.93
N ILE A 309 10.38 -7.49 -4.95
CA ILE A 309 10.47 -7.09 -3.55
C ILE A 309 11.93 -6.72 -3.36
N PRO A 310 12.31 -5.42 -3.27
CA PRO A 310 13.73 -5.04 -3.14
C PRO A 310 14.35 -5.57 -1.84
N ILE A 311 13.55 -6.14 -0.95
CA ILE A 311 13.94 -6.63 0.37
C ILE A 311 14.41 -8.09 0.33
N PHE A 312 13.91 -8.93 -0.59
CA PHE A 312 14.32 -10.34 -0.68
C PHE A 312 15.27 -10.64 -1.86
N SER A 313 15.53 -9.67 -2.74
CA SER A 313 16.47 -9.80 -3.86
C SER A 313 17.93 -9.55 -3.46
N ASN A 314 18.20 -8.94 -2.29
CA ASN A 314 19.52 -8.42 -1.93
C ASN A 314 20.39 -9.36 -1.09
N GLN A 315 20.02 -10.64 -0.90
CA GLN A 315 20.87 -11.57 -0.13
C GLN A 315 21.99 -12.25 -0.96
N ASN A 316 22.11 -11.95 -2.26
CA ASN A 316 23.23 -12.37 -3.10
C ASN A 316 23.78 -11.17 -3.90
N LEU A 317 24.26 -10.14 -3.21
CA LEU A 317 25.18 -9.18 -3.80
C LEU A 317 26.54 -9.45 -3.18
N ASP A 318 27.33 -10.28 -3.86
CA ASP A 318 28.77 -10.28 -3.69
C ASP A 318 29.26 -8.83 -3.85
N GLU A 319 30.06 -8.35 -2.89
CA GLU A 319 30.51 -6.95 -2.74
C GLU A 319 31.42 -6.41 -3.86
N ASN A 320 31.37 -6.96 -5.09
CA ASN A 320 32.33 -6.65 -6.15
C ASN A 320 31.80 -5.92 -7.39
N ASP A 321 30.50 -5.62 -7.53
CA ASP A 321 29.98 -4.86 -8.68
C ASP A 321 29.36 -3.51 -8.26
N THR A 322 30.19 -2.64 -7.69
CA THR A 322 29.88 -1.21 -7.58
C THR A 322 30.48 -0.48 -8.79
N ASN A 323 29.84 -0.59 -9.97
CA ASN A 323 29.91 0.38 -11.08
C ASN A 323 29.13 -0.09 -12.32
N GLU A 324 27.83 -0.39 -12.20
CA GLU A 324 26.94 -0.33 -13.36
C GLU A 324 26.19 1.00 -13.32
N ASN A 325 26.42 1.86 -14.31
CA ASN A 325 25.54 2.98 -14.62
C ASN A 325 24.16 2.42 -14.98
N GLN A 326 23.33 2.15 -13.97
CA GLN A 326 21.94 1.76 -14.18
C GLN A 326 21.22 2.95 -14.82
N GLU A 327 21.05 2.88 -16.15
CA GLU A 327 20.22 3.83 -16.86
C GLU A 327 18.81 3.84 -16.26
N LEU A 328 18.35 5.01 -15.82
CA LEU A 328 17.02 5.17 -15.28
C LEU A 328 15.96 4.62 -16.24
N GLU A 329 14.97 3.91 -15.73
CA GLU A 329 13.90 3.36 -16.56
C GLU A 329 12.90 4.46 -16.96
N PHE A 330 12.15 4.22 -18.04
CA PHE A 330 11.00 5.04 -18.39
C PHE A 330 9.79 4.67 -17.53
N LEU A 331 8.85 5.59 -17.38
CA LEU A 331 7.58 5.34 -16.70
C LEU A 331 6.74 4.27 -17.42
N SER A 332 6.17 3.35 -16.65
CA SER A 332 5.13 2.43 -17.14
C SER A 332 3.75 3.11 -17.15
N SER A 333 2.81 2.54 -17.91
CA SER A 333 1.40 2.98 -17.92
C SER A 333 0.80 2.98 -16.51
N GLU A 334 1.06 1.92 -15.74
CA GLU A 334 0.55 1.74 -14.39
C GLU A 334 1.15 2.75 -13.41
N GLU A 335 2.45 3.06 -13.54
CA GLU A 335 3.13 4.06 -12.71
C GLU A 335 2.57 5.47 -12.96
N ILE A 336 2.27 5.81 -14.23
CA ILE A 336 1.67 7.08 -14.61
C ILE A 336 0.26 7.19 -14.02
N GLU A 337 -0.56 6.17 -14.21
CA GLU A 337 -1.92 6.14 -13.66
C GLU A 337 -1.89 6.25 -12.14
N ARG A 338 -1.04 5.47 -11.46
CA ARG A 338 -0.86 5.54 -10.01
C ARG A 338 -0.42 6.93 -9.55
N CYS A 339 0.48 7.58 -10.27
CA CYS A 339 0.89 8.96 -10.00
C CYS A 339 -0.31 9.92 -10.11
N LEU A 340 -1.03 9.88 -11.22
CA LEU A 340 -2.17 10.77 -11.48
C LEU A 340 -3.32 10.54 -10.48
N TYR A 341 -3.61 9.28 -10.12
CA TYR A 341 -4.59 8.96 -9.09
C TYR A 341 -4.15 9.46 -7.70
N SER A 342 -2.86 9.38 -7.36
CA SER A 342 -2.37 9.90 -6.07
C SER A 342 -2.55 11.43 -5.97
N LEU A 343 -2.29 12.15 -7.06
CA LEU A 343 -2.54 13.61 -7.15
C LEU A 343 -4.03 13.93 -7.07
N CYS A 344 -4.86 13.14 -7.75
CA CYS A 344 -6.30 13.28 -7.68
C CYS A 344 -6.85 13.05 -6.27
N ASP A 345 -6.41 11.98 -5.59
CA ASP A 345 -6.83 11.67 -4.23
C ASP A 345 -6.49 12.85 -3.30
N TYR A 346 -5.28 13.40 -3.42
CA TYR A 346 -4.85 14.59 -2.67
C TYR A 346 -5.78 15.79 -2.89
N ASN A 347 -6.07 16.16 -4.15
CA ASN A 347 -6.95 17.28 -4.46
C ASN A 347 -8.37 17.08 -3.88
N THR A 348 -8.91 15.88 -4.03
CA THR A 348 -10.23 15.53 -3.46
C THR A 348 -10.22 15.64 -1.94
N HIS A 349 -9.19 15.16 -1.26
CA HIS A 349 -9.09 15.21 0.20
C HIS A 349 -8.94 16.64 0.73
N ILE A 350 -8.10 17.46 0.10
CA ILE A 350 -7.94 18.87 0.50
C ILE A 350 -9.30 19.55 0.50
N LYS A 351 -10.06 19.46 -0.58
CA LYS A 351 -11.38 20.09 -0.61
C LYS A 351 -12.35 19.46 0.38
N MET A 352 -12.44 18.14 0.45
CA MET A 352 -13.35 17.46 1.38
C MET A 352 -13.15 17.89 2.83
N PHE A 353 -11.89 18.14 3.25
CA PHE A 353 -11.58 18.56 4.61
C PHE A 353 -11.53 20.08 4.81
N CYS A 354 -11.25 20.86 3.76
CA CYS A 354 -11.19 22.32 3.83
C CYS A 354 -12.56 22.99 3.60
N GLU A 355 -13.39 22.48 2.68
CA GLU A 355 -14.70 23.06 2.33
C GLU A 355 -15.61 23.24 3.55
N PRO A 356 -15.75 22.28 4.50
CA PRO A 356 -16.53 22.51 5.71
C PRO A 356 -15.97 23.62 6.60
N CYS A 357 -14.64 23.80 6.64
CA CYS A 357 -14.00 24.87 7.39
C CYS A 357 -14.24 26.22 6.72
N GLU A 358 -14.19 26.29 5.39
CA GLU A 358 -14.51 27.50 4.62
C GLU A 358 -15.96 27.93 4.83
N ILE A 359 -16.90 26.99 4.70
CA ILE A 359 -18.33 27.23 4.99
C ILE A 359 -18.52 27.75 6.42
N MET A 360 -17.83 27.14 7.40
CA MET A 360 -17.89 27.59 8.79
C MET A 360 -17.35 29.03 8.94
N ILE A 361 -16.21 29.33 8.31
CA ILE A 361 -15.62 30.67 8.32
C ILE A 361 -16.57 31.69 7.72
N ASP A 362 -17.26 31.35 6.62
CA ASP A 362 -18.20 32.24 5.95
C ASP A 362 -19.45 32.49 6.79
N TYR A 363 -19.99 31.44 7.44
CA TYR A 363 -21.06 31.62 8.42
C TYR A 363 -20.64 32.49 9.60
N LEU A 364 -19.42 32.31 10.10
CA LEU A 364 -18.89 33.14 11.17
C LEU A 364 -18.77 34.60 10.73
N LYS A 365 -18.25 34.89 9.53
CA LYS A 365 -18.13 36.26 9.02
C LYS A 365 -19.47 36.91 8.69
N THR A 366 -20.45 36.13 8.23
CA THR A 366 -21.75 36.66 7.77
C THR A 366 -22.69 36.93 8.94
N TYR A 367 -22.74 36.02 9.91
CA TYR A 367 -23.71 36.08 11.00
C TYR A 367 -23.15 36.65 12.30
N TYR A 368 -21.83 36.77 12.45
CA TYR A 368 -21.20 37.28 13.66
C TYR A 368 -20.29 38.47 13.36
N ASP A 369 -20.58 39.59 14.04
CA ASP A 369 -19.71 40.76 14.04
C ASP A 369 -18.86 40.75 15.33
N PRO A 370 -17.52 40.69 15.24
CA PRO A 370 -16.62 40.72 16.39
C PRO A 370 -16.76 41.97 17.28
N HIS A 371 -17.37 43.04 16.77
CA HIS A 371 -17.52 44.31 17.46
C HIS A 371 -18.92 44.54 18.03
N ASN A 372 -19.88 43.66 17.74
CA ASN A 372 -21.22 43.73 18.31
C ASN A 372 -21.22 43.11 19.72
N LYS A 373 -21.63 43.89 20.73
CA LYS A 373 -21.59 43.48 22.13
C LYS A 373 -22.73 42.54 22.55
N ASP A 374 -23.86 42.56 21.84
CA ASP A 374 -25.05 41.75 22.15
C ASP A 374 -25.65 41.12 20.87
N PRO A 375 -24.98 40.12 20.25
CA PRO A 375 -25.53 39.43 19.09
C PRO A 375 -26.72 38.53 19.49
N CYS A 376 -27.72 38.39 18.62
CA CYS A 376 -28.91 37.54 18.82
C CYS A 376 -28.54 36.08 19.12
N TYR A 377 -27.43 35.62 18.52
CA TYR A 377 -26.78 34.35 18.82
C TYR A 377 -25.39 34.68 19.37
N SER A 378 -25.07 34.27 20.60
CA SER A 378 -23.75 34.47 21.17
C SER A 378 -22.89 33.22 21.01
N LEU A 379 -21.63 33.40 20.58
CA LEU A 379 -20.60 32.34 20.58
C LEU A 379 -19.91 32.22 21.95
N SER A 380 -20.27 33.06 22.92
CA SER A 380 -19.70 32.97 24.26
C SER A 380 -20.10 31.65 24.90
N ILE A 381 -19.10 30.86 25.33
CA ILE A 381 -19.32 29.69 26.15
C ILE A 381 -19.72 30.18 27.54
N GLU A 382 -21.02 30.39 27.76
CA GLU A 382 -21.57 30.65 29.08
C GLU A 382 -21.72 29.33 29.85
N ALA A 383 -21.66 29.40 31.19
CA ALA A 383 -21.75 28.24 32.04
C ALA A 383 -23.04 27.43 31.74
N GLY A 384 -22.86 26.16 31.37
CA GLY A 384 -23.95 25.27 30.98
C GLY A 384 -25.03 25.20 32.06
N ARG A 385 -26.30 25.32 31.65
CA ARG A 385 -27.43 25.40 32.60
C ARG A 385 -27.70 24.09 33.35
N HIS A 386 -27.07 22.96 32.99
CA HIS A 386 -27.37 21.65 33.57
C HIS A 386 -26.19 20.73 33.90
N GLY A 387 -24.93 21.21 33.88
CA GLY A 387 -23.79 20.43 34.37
C GLY A 387 -23.39 19.26 33.47
#